data_AF-A0A952BNJ3-F1
#
_entry.id   AF-A0A952BNJ3-F1
#
_cell.length_a   1.000
_cell.length_b   1.000
_cell.length_c   1.000
_cell.angle_alpha   90.00
_cell.angle_beta   90.00
_cell.angle_gamma   90.00
#
_symmetry.space_group_name_H-M   'P 1'
#
loop_
_entity.id
_entity.type
_entity.pdbx_description
1 polymer ?
#
loop_
_entity_poly.entity_id
_entity_poly.type
_entity_poly.pdbx_seq_one_letter_code
_entity_poly.pdbx_strand_id
1 'polypeptide(L)'
;MANSRPRIEIEYCTKCRWLVRAAWIAQELLSTFEEGLEGVALVPGTEGGIFEVRLAGGGVIWSRKAEGRFPEITELKRLVRDLVAPEKDLGHAERRD
;
A
#
# COMPACT_ATOMS: atom_id res chain seq x y z
N MET A 1 10.08 22.79 -9.86
CA MET A 1 9.77 22.03 -8.63
C MET A 1 9.61 20.59 -9.08
N ALA A 2 10.41 19.66 -8.55
CA ALA A 2 10.33 18.27 -9.00
C ALA A 2 8.91 17.74 -8.75
N ASN A 3 8.22 17.39 -9.83
CA ASN A 3 6.90 16.77 -9.77
C ASN A 3 7.12 15.30 -9.38
N SER A 4 7.53 15.09 -8.13
CA SER A 4 7.91 13.77 -7.62
C SER A 4 6.64 12.97 -7.41
N ARG A 5 6.47 11.88 -8.18
CA ARG A 5 5.38 10.95 -7.95
C ARG A 5 5.52 10.36 -6.53
N PRO A 6 4.42 10.12 -5.79
CA PRO A 6 4.49 9.53 -4.46
C PRO A 6 5.08 8.11 -4.48
N ARG A 7 5.82 7.76 -3.43
CA ARG A 7 6.32 6.40 -3.19
C ARG A 7 5.56 5.74 -2.05
N ILE A 8 5.15 4.49 -2.22
CA ILE A 8 4.53 3.69 -1.15
C ILE A 8 5.58 2.82 -0.48
N GLU A 9 5.47 2.62 0.82
CA GLU A 9 6.30 1.71 1.61
C GLU A 9 5.42 0.65 2.27
N ILE A 10 5.80 -0.61 2.13
CA ILE A 10 5.15 -1.74 2.80
C ILE A 10 6.14 -2.32 3.80
N GLU A 11 5.96 -1.97 5.07
CA GLU A 11 6.74 -2.52 6.17
C GLU A 11 6.14 -3.87 6.59
N TYR A 12 6.93 -4.93 6.56
CA TYR A 12 6.44 -6.29 6.81
C TYR A 12 7.31 -7.07 7.79
N CYS A 13 6.66 -7.88 8.64
CA CYS A 13 7.34 -8.78 9.57
C CYS A 13 8.14 -9.86 8.81
N THR A 14 9.47 -9.77 8.90
CA THR A 14 10.40 -10.74 8.30
C THR A 14 10.29 -12.13 8.93
N LYS A 15 10.06 -12.20 10.24
CA LYS A 15 9.90 -13.46 11.00
C LYS A 15 8.59 -14.18 10.71
N CYS A 16 7.58 -13.46 10.24
CA CYS A 16 6.24 -13.97 9.99
C CYS A 16 6.06 -14.52 8.57
N ARG A 17 7.12 -14.50 7.74
CA ARG A 17 7.11 -14.93 6.33
C ARG A 17 6.12 -14.14 5.45
N TRP A 18 5.85 -12.88 5.77
CA TRP A 18 4.87 -12.05 5.05
C TRP A 18 5.41 -11.35 3.80
N LEU A 19 6.67 -11.57 3.43
CA LEU A 19 7.26 -11.01 2.19
C LEU A 19 6.39 -11.29 0.96
N VAL A 20 5.88 -12.52 0.80
CA VAL A 20 5.08 -12.88 -0.38
C VAL A 20 3.79 -12.05 -0.46
N ARG A 21 3.14 -11.81 0.69
CA ARG A 21 1.94 -10.97 0.77
C ARG A 21 2.27 -9.50 0.47
N ALA A 22 3.37 -9.00 1.02
CA ALA A 22 3.83 -7.64 0.76
C ALA A 22 4.17 -7.43 -0.73
N ALA A 23 4.85 -8.40 -1.34
CA ALA A 23 5.19 -8.39 -2.76
C ALA A 23 3.96 -8.43 -3.68
N TRP A 24 2.97 -9.27 -3.36
CA TRP A 24 1.71 -9.30 -4.11
C TRP A 24 0.97 -7.96 -4.02
N ILE A 25 0.86 -7.38 -2.82
CA ILE A 25 0.27 -6.04 -2.66
C ILE A 25 1.04 -4.98 -3.45
N ALA A 26 2.38 -5.04 -3.45
CA ALA A 26 3.18 -4.12 -4.26
C ALA A 26 2.89 -4.25 -5.76
N GLN A 27 2.75 -5.47 -6.28
CA GLN A 27 2.38 -5.72 -7.68
C GLN A 27 1.00 -5.13 -8.01
N GLU A 28 0.02 -5.34 -7.14
CA GLU A 28 -1.34 -4.82 -7.31
C GLU A 28 -1.39 -3.29 -7.30
N LEU A 29 -0.59 -2.64 -6.46
CA LEU A 29 -0.50 -1.17 -6.43
C LEU A 29 0.22 -0.64 -7.68
N LEU A 30 1.34 -1.25 -8.06
CA LEU A 30 2.10 -0.85 -9.24
C LEU A 30 1.27 -1.00 -10.52
N SER A 31 0.53 -2.10 -10.70
CA SER A 31 -0.32 -2.31 -11.88
C SER A 31 -1.53 -1.37 -11.93
N THR A 32 -2.02 -0.90 -10.77
CA THR A 32 -3.16 0.02 -10.71
C THR A 32 -2.74 1.47 -10.92
N PHE A 33 -1.57 1.85 -10.41
CA PHE A 33 -1.09 3.24 -10.36
C PHE A 33 0.22 3.46 -11.14
N GLU A 34 0.39 2.78 -12.27
CA GLU A 34 1.63 2.80 -13.08
C GLU A 34 2.17 4.21 -13.35
N GLU A 35 1.29 5.14 -13.69
CA GLU A 35 1.64 6.55 -13.96
C GLU A 35 1.63 7.42 -12.70
N GLY A 36 0.95 6.97 -11.64
CA GLY A 36 0.70 7.76 -10.42
C GLY A 36 1.73 7.56 -9.31
N LEU A 37 2.50 6.47 -9.31
CA LEU A 37 3.51 6.18 -8.29
C LEU A 37 4.93 6.31 -8.85
N GLU A 38 5.85 6.77 -8.01
CA GLU A 38 7.29 6.62 -8.26
C GLU A 38 7.71 5.15 -8.13
N GLY A 39 7.14 4.47 -7.13
CA GLY A 39 7.36 3.06 -6.89
C GLY A 39 6.77 2.58 -5.57
N VAL A 40 7.01 1.30 -5.28
CA VAL A 40 6.66 0.66 -4.01
C VAL A 40 7.92 0.03 -3.42
N ALA A 41 8.25 0.36 -2.18
CA ALA A 41 9.37 -0.22 -1.45
C ALA A 41 8.87 -1.29 -0.47
N LEU A 42 9.51 -2.47 -0.48
CA LEU A 42 9.31 -3.50 0.53
C LEU A 42 10.33 -3.28 1.65
N VAL A 43 9.84 -2.95 2.85
CA VAL A 43 10.68 -2.58 3.99
C VAL A 43 10.68 -3.73 5.02
N PRO A 44 11.82 -4.39 5.27
CA PRO A 44 11.91 -5.43 6.29
C PRO A 44 11.70 -4.87 7.70
N GLY A 45 10.62 -5.28 8.36
CA GLY A 45 10.33 -4.93 9.75
C GLY A 45 10.90 -5.95 10.74
N THR A 46 11.41 -5.46 11.88
CA THR A 46 11.96 -6.28 12.97
C THR A 46 10.94 -6.54 14.08
N GLU A 47 9.91 -5.70 14.22
CA GLU A 47 8.79 -5.89 15.14
C GLU A 47 7.94 -7.10 14.72
N GLY A 48 7.58 -7.94 15.70
CA GLY A 48 6.75 -9.11 15.46
C GLY A 48 5.32 -8.70 15.07
N GLY A 49 4.85 -9.19 13.94
CA GLY A 49 3.47 -8.96 13.49
C GLY A 49 3.22 -7.61 12.83
N ILE A 50 4.26 -6.83 12.53
CA ILE A 50 4.15 -5.58 11.79
C ILE A 50 3.73 -5.84 10.33
N PHE A 51 2.71 -5.11 9.89
CA PHE A 51 2.32 -5.01 8.49
C PHE A 51 1.65 -3.65 8.29
N GLU A 52 2.38 -2.71 7.69
CA GLU A 52 1.89 -1.35 7.48
C GLU A 52 2.16 -0.89 6.05
N VAL A 53 1.19 -0.16 5.50
CA VAL A 53 1.31 0.52 4.22
C VAL A 53 1.37 2.01 4.50
N ARG A 54 2.41 2.67 4.00
CA ARG A 54 2.71 4.08 4.29
C ARG A 54 3.01 4.85 3.03
N LEU A 55 2.78 6.15 3.08
CA LEU A 55 3.32 7.09 2.11
C LEU A 55 4.74 7.46 2.54
N ALA A 56 5.73 7.35 1.65
CA ALA A 56 7.11 7.70 1.96
C ALA A 56 7.22 9.18 2.36
N GLY A 57 7.82 9.46 3.53
CA GLY A 57 7.87 10.82 4.10
C GLY A 57 6.52 11.38 4.56
N GLY A 58 5.46 10.57 4.54
CA GLY A 58 4.11 10.90 4.98
C GLY A 58 3.65 10.02 6.15
N GLY A 59 2.35 9.73 6.16
CA GLY A 59 1.70 8.97 7.23
C GLY A 59 1.41 7.50 6.89
N VAL A 60 0.88 6.79 7.89
CA VAL A 60 0.32 5.45 7.73
C VAL A 60 -0.99 5.53 6.94
N ILE A 61 -1.08 4.77 5.86
CA ILE A 61 -2.29 4.60 5.05
C ILE A 61 -3.13 3.47 5.62
N TRP A 62 -2.48 2.38 6.05
CA TRP A 62 -3.15 1.20 6.58
C TRP A 62 -2.24 0.46 7.57
N SER A 63 -2.78 -0.04 8.69
CA SER A 63 -2.03 -0.78 9.70
C SER A 63 -2.75 -2.03 10.18
N ARG A 64 -2.06 -3.17 10.13
CA ARG A 64 -2.56 -4.44 10.65
C ARG A 64 -2.82 -4.37 12.16
N LYS A 65 -2.03 -3.60 12.89
CA LYS A 65 -2.18 -3.46 14.34
C LYS A 65 -3.48 -2.73 14.69
N ALA A 66 -3.86 -1.73 13.89
CA ALA A 66 -5.11 -1.00 14.05
C ALA A 66 -6.33 -1.84 13.62
N GLU A 67 -6.21 -2.55 12.50
CA GLU A 67 -7.34 -3.27 11.87
C GLU A 67 -7.53 -4.70 12.40
N GLY A 68 -6.51 -5.30 13.02
CA GLY A 68 -6.57 -6.68 13.52
C GLY A 68 -6.61 -7.77 12.43
N ARG A 69 -6.59 -7.40 11.15
CA ARG A 69 -6.66 -8.30 9.98
C ARG A 69 -5.55 -7.98 8.97
N PHE A 70 -5.69 -8.44 7.73
CA PHE A 70 -4.90 -7.94 6.59
C PHE A 70 -5.81 -7.10 5.69
N PRO A 71 -5.24 -6.21 4.85
CA PRO A 71 -6.06 -5.37 4.00
C PRO A 71 -6.71 -6.21 2.90
N GLU A 72 -7.96 -5.88 2.57
CA GLU A 72 -8.52 -6.28 1.28
C GLU A 72 -7.91 -5.41 0.19
N ILE A 73 -7.62 -5.99 -0.97
CA ILE A 73 -6.86 -5.25 -1.99
C ILE A 73 -7.67 -4.08 -2.57
N THR A 74 -8.99 -4.21 -2.68
CA THR A 74 -9.88 -3.15 -3.15
C THR A 74 -9.94 -1.98 -2.17
N GLU A 75 -9.96 -2.26 -0.87
CA GLU A 75 -9.84 -1.25 0.19
C GLU A 75 -8.51 -0.50 0.07
N LEU A 76 -7.41 -1.23 -0.05
CA LEU A 76 -6.08 -0.61 -0.11
C LEU A 76 -5.91 0.23 -1.38
N LYS A 77 -6.41 -0.22 -2.53
CA LYS A 77 -6.42 0.57 -3.77
C LYS A 77 -7.20 1.87 -3.59
N ARG A 78 -8.38 1.85 -2.95
CA ARG A 78 -9.15 3.08 -2.66
C ARG A 78 -8.38 4.05 -1.77
N LEU A 79 -7.83 3.57 -0.65
CA LEU A 79 -7.05 4.41 0.28
C LEU A 79 -5.83 5.04 -0.40
N VAL A 80 -5.13 4.29 -1.24
CA VAL A 80 -4.00 4.83 -2.02
C VAL A 80 -4.48 5.83 -3.06
N ARG A 81 -5.56 5.53 -3.80
CA ARG A 81 -6.15 6.43 -4.81
C ARG A 81 -6.48 7.79 -4.22
N ASP A 82 -7.17 7.81 -3.08
CA ASP A 82 -7.61 9.04 -2.41
C ASP A 82 -6.42 9.97 -2.07
N LEU A 83 -5.20 9.42 -1.96
CA LEU A 83 -3.98 10.17 -1.67
C LEU A 83 -3.16 10.50 -2.92
N VAL A 84 -3.05 9.59 -3.89
CA VAL A 84 -2.08 9.70 -4.99
C VAL A 84 -2.71 10.03 -6.34
N ALA A 85 -3.99 9.72 -6.53
CA ALA A 85 -4.72 9.95 -7.76
C ALA A 85 -6.23 10.13 -7.51
N PRO A 86 -6.67 11.20 -6.83
CA PRO A 86 -8.06 11.36 -6.36
C PRO A 86 -9.13 11.22 -7.46
N GLU A 87 -8.80 11.67 -8.67
CA GLU A 87 -9.72 11.68 -9.82
C GLU A 87 -9.73 10.34 -10.61
N LYS A 88 -8.89 9.35 -10.22
CA LYS A 88 -8.82 8.07 -10.92
C LYS A 88 -10.02 7.19 -10.53
N ASP A 89 -10.75 6.72 -11.53
CA ASP A 89 -11.77 5.67 -11.38
C ASP A 89 -11.11 4.29 -11.24
N LEU A 90 -11.45 3.55 -10.17
CA LEU A 90 -10.96 2.19 -9.92
C LEU A 90 -11.90 1.09 -10.43
N GLY A 91 -13.00 1.45 -11.10
CA GLY A 91 -13.95 0.51 -11.69
C GLY A 91 -14.53 -0.46 -10.66
N HIS A 92 -14.33 -1.76 -10.87
CA HIS A 92 -14.83 -2.80 -9.96
C HIS A 92 -14.33 -2.64 -8.52
N ALA A 93 -13.16 -2.05 -8.32
CA ALA A 93 -12.59 -1.84 -7.00
C ALA A 93 -13.20 -0.64 -6.25
N GLU A 94 -14.15 0.11 -6.83
CA GLU A 94 -14.93 1.12 -6.08
C GLU A 94 -16.02 0.49 -5.21
N ARG A 95 -16.50 -0.71 -5.60
CA ARG A 95 -17.55 -1.40 -4.85
C ARG A 95 -17.03 -1.84 -3.48
N ARG A 96 -17.82 -1.52 -2.45
CA ARG A 96 -17.65 -2.02 -1.09
C ARG A 96 -18.59 -3.22 -0.97
N ASP A 97 -18.09 -4.39 -1.33
CA ASP A 97 -18.79 -5.66 -1.08
C ASP A 97 -18.77 -5.97 0.43
#